data_AF-A0A3P6DHA1-F1
#
_entry.id   AF-A0A3P6DHA1-F1
#
_cell.length_a   1.000
_cell.length_b   1.000
_cell.length_c   1.000
_cell.angle_alpha   90.00
_cell.angle_beta   90.00
_cell.angle_gamma   90.00
#
_symmetry.space_group_name_H-M   'P 1'
#
loop_
_entity.id
_entity.type
_entity.pdbx_description
1 polymer ?
#
loop_
_entity_poly.entity_id
_entity_poly.type
_entity_poly.pdbx_seq_one_letter_code
_entity_poly.pdbx_strand_id
1 'polypeptide(L)'
;MAIVSSNSEWTEERHETTKPKRKGQEKEGHDLEIDHQREERLKQQMEISMKKIESSEFYKSFLKQLKSPELSGHIHIMSGSETQLQMVIYGIGSIESREKPRFQMSIAILMKREFDWVGNNIEVFDPLLSGTESRVITFLGCTVLSVNEEARREVLKPTLFFMPIVRPICTTTY
;
A
#
# COMPACT_ATOMS: atom_id res chain seq x y z
N MET A 1 55.10 -23.95 -43.14
CA MET A 1 56.19 -22.97 -42.97
C MET A 1 55.59 -21.76 -42.26
N ALA A 2 56.25 -21.28 -41.19
CA ALA A 2 55.78 -20.34 -40.17
C ALA A 2 55.20 -19.02 -40.75
N ILE A 3 54.37 -18.25 -40.02
CA ILE A 3 54.83 -17.27 -39.03
C ILE A 3 53.72 -16.90 -38.02
N VAL A 4 54.21 -16.74 -36.78
CA VAL A 4 53.61 -16.24 -35.54
C VAL A 4 53.34 -14.73 -35.59
N SER A 5 52.29 -14.27 -34.89
CA SER A 5 52.24 -12.96 -34.21
C SER A 5 51.05 -13.00 -33.22
N SER A 6 51.23 -13.51 -32.00
CA SER A 6 51.60 -12.78 -30.76
C SER A 6 50.74 -11.56 -30.45
N ASN A 7 49.86 -11.65 -29.45
CA ASN A 7 50.22 -11.07 -28.14
C ASN A 7 49.29 -11.48 -26.98
N SER A 8 49.96 -11.92 -25.92
CA SER A 8 49.65 -11.80 -24.48
C SER A 8 48.37 -12.42 -23.95
N GLU A 9 48.50 -13.71 -23.67
CA GLU A 9 47.83 -14.45 -22.61
C GLU A 9 48.19 -13.86 -21.23
N TRP A 10 47.19 -13.39 -20.49
CA TRP A 10 47.29 -13.18 -19.04
C TRP A 10 46.45 -14.27 -18.37
N THR A 11 47.12 -15.20 -17.69
CA THR A 11 46.51 -16.23 -16.85
C THR A 11 46.44 -15.78 -15.39
N GLU A 12 45.36 -16.23 -14.74
CA GLU A 12 45.12 -16.34 -13.28
C GLU A 12 44.85 -15.01 -12.55
N GLU A 13 43.84 -14.87 -11.69
CA GLU A 13 43.25 -15.85 -10.77
C GLU A 13 41.71 -15.72 -10.69
N ARG A 14 41.03 -16.87 -10.68
CA ARG A 14 39.61 -16.94 -10.28
C ARG A 14 39.53 -16.81 -8.77
N HIS A 15 39.27 -15.62 -8.27
CA HIS A 15 38.64 -15.47 -6.96
C HIS A 15 37.17 -15.87 -7.07
N GLU A 16 36.92 -17.16 -6.90
CA GLU A 16 35.60 -17.72 -6.66
C GLU A 16 35.12 -17.25 -5.28
N THR A 17 34.66 -16.00 -5.23
CA THR A 17 33.89 -15.50 -4.08
C THR A 17 32.52 -16.15 -4.17
N THR A 18 32.36 -17.22 -3.41
CA THR A 18 31.08 -17.87 -3.12
C THR A 18 30.11 -16.80 -2.62
N LYS A 19 29.28 -16.29 -3.54
CA LYS A 19 28.16 -15.41 -3.19
C LYS A 19 27.27 -16.20 -2.24
N PRO A 20 27.02 -15.71 -1.01
CA PRO A 20 26.04 -16.37 -0.16
C PRO A 20 24.69 -16.31 -0.87
N LYS A 21 24.12 -17.49 -1.14
CA LYS A 21 22.71 -17.64 -1.54
C LYS A 21 21.89 -16.73 -0.63
N ARG A 22 21.18 -15.76 -1.20
CA ARG A 22 20.16 -15.00 -0.49
C ARG A 22 19.17 -16.04 0.05
N LYS A 23 19.31 -16.37 1.33
CA LYS A 23 18.27 -17.05 2.09
C LYS A 23 17.02 -16.22 1.88
N GLY A 24 15.93 -16.87 1.46
CA GLY A 24 14.63 -16.23 1.42
C GLY A 24 14.44 -15.50 2.74
N GLN A 25 14.06 -14.22 2.67
CA GLN A 25 13.68 -13.49 3.86
C GLN A 25 12.44 -14.19 4.41
N GLU A 26 12.70 -15.07 5.38
CA GLU A 26 11.73 -15.55 6.33
C GLU A 26 11.01 -14.33 6.91
N LYS A 27 9.69 -14.41 6.92
CA LYS A 27 8.77 -13.43 7.48
C LYS A 27 9.32 -12.97 8.83
N GLU A 28 9.78 -11.72 8.94
CA GLU A 28 9.92 -11.07 10.25
C GLU A 28 8.53 -11.12 10.87
N GLY A 29 8.42 -11.87 11.97
CA GLY A 29 7.15 -12.24 12.58
C GLY A 29 6.38 -10.99 12.96
N HIS A 30 5.42 -10.61 12.12
CA HIS A 30 4.43 -9.64 12.53
C HIS A 30 3.63 -10.28 13.65
N ASP A 31 3.58 -9.58 14.79
CA ASP A 31 2.83 -10.00 15.95
C ASP A 31 1.38 -10.31 15.54
N LEU A 32 1.06 -11.61 15.49
CA LEU A 32 -0.30 -12.12 15.28
C LEU A 32 -1.11 -12.01 16.58
N GLU A 33 -0.44 -11.76 17.70
CA GLU A 33 -1.09 -11.66 18.99
C GLU A 33 -1.97 -10.42 19.06
N ILE A 34 -3.08 -10.62 19.73
CA ILE A 34 -4.20 -9.70 19.80
C ILE A 34 -4.12 -8.99 21.14
N ASP A 35 -3.44 -7.85 21.17
CA ASP A 35 -3.42 -7.01 22.37
C ASP A 35 -4.60 -6.05 22.37
N HIS A 36 -5.55 -6.28 23.28
CA HIS A 36 -6.75 -5.46 23.43
C HIS A 36 -6.45 -4.01 23.83
N GLN A 37 -5.43 -3.76 24.66
CA GLN A 37 -5.07 -2.39 25.05
C GLN A 37 -4.47 -1.63 23.88
N ARG A 38 -3.61 -2.28 23.08
CA ARG A 38 -3.09 -1.70 21.84
C ARG A 38 -4.20 -1.43 20.84
N GLU A 39 -5.15 -2.35 20.70
CA GLU A 39 -6.31 -2.19 19.83
C GLU A 39 -7.16 -0.96 20.20
N GLU A 40 -7.50 -0.80 21.47
CA GLU A 40 -8.28 0.36 21.96
C GLU A 40 -7.55 1.68 21.73
N ARG A 41 -6.25 1.74 22.07
CA ARG A 41 -5.42 2.93 21.83
C ARG A 41 -5.37 3.26 20.34
N LEU A 42 -5.20 2.26 19.48
CA LEU A 42 -5.13 2.47 18.04
C LEU A 42 -6.47 2.94 17.46
N LYS A 43 -7.61 2.41 17.93
CA LYS A 43 -8.95 2.93 17.58
C LYS A 43 -9.07 4.42 17.92
N GLN A 44 -8.68 4.81 19.13
CA GLN A 44 -8.68 6.23 19.55
C GLN A 44 -7.75 7.09 18.67
N GLN A 45 -6.54 6.61 18.35
CA GLN A 45 -5.64 7.31 17.45
C GLN A 45 -6.21 7.49 16.04
N MET A 46 -6.91 6.48 15.51
CA MET A 46 -7.59 6.56 14.22
C MET A 46 -8.73 7.57 14.26
N GLU A 47 -9.55 7.60 15.32
CA GLU A 47 -10.61 8.60 15.48
C GLU A 47 -10.06 10.03 15.54
N ILE A 48 -8.99 10.25 16.31
CA ILE A 48 -8.30 11.55 16.38
C ILE A 48 -7.75 11.93 14.99
N SER A 49 -7.16 10.97 14.28
CA SER A 49 -6.59 11.19 12.95
C SER A 49 -7.68 11.55 11.92
N MET A 50 -8.82 10.85 11.93
CA MET A 50 -9.97 11.17 11.09
C MET A 50 -10.48 12.58 11.36
N LYS A 51 -10.70 12.96 12.63
CA LYS A 51 -11.17 14.31 12.99
C LYS A 51 -10.17 15.41 12.55
N LYS A 52 -8.87 15.17 12.71
CA LYS A 52 -7.82 16.09 12.23
C LYS A 52 -7.87 16.28 10.71
N ILE A 53 -8.01 15.18 9.95
CA ILE A 53 -8.11 15.26 8.49
C ILE A 53 -9.39 15.95 8.06
N GLU A 54 -10.53 15.55 8.61
CA GLU A 54 -11.85 16.08 8.27
C GLU A 54 -11.95 17.60 8.49
N SER A 55 -11.34 18.10 9.56
CA SER A 55 -11.30 19.55 9.87
C SER A 55 -10.28 20.34 9.04
N SER A 56 -9.35 19.67 8.34
CA SER A 56 -8.26 20.33 7.61
C SER A 56 -8.72 21.02 6.32
N GLU A 57 -8.10 22.16 5.98
CA GLU A 57 -8.32 22.83 4.69
C GLU A 57 -7.89 21.96 3.50
N PHE A 58 -6.89 21.10 3.70
CA PHE A 58 -6.49 20.11 2.72
C PHE A 58 -7.67 19.20 2.33
N TYR A 59 -8.34 18.59 3.30
CA TYR A 59 -9.42 17.65 3.02
C TYR A 59 -10.64 18.36 2.42
N LYS A 60 -10.98 19.57 2.89
CA LYS A 60 -12.05 20.38 2.29
C LYS A 60 -11.77 20.71 0.82
N SER A 61 -10.54 21.12 0.50
CA SER A 61 -10.12 21.39 -0.89
C SER A 61 -10.13 20.11 -1.74
N PHE A 62 -9.65 19.01 -1.18
CA PHE A 62 -9.67 17.70 -1.82
C PHE A 62 -11.09 17.24 -2.16
N LEU A 63 -12.03 17.36 -1.21
CA LEU A 63 -13.44 17.05 -1.44
C LEU A 63 -14.06 17.96 -2.51
N LYS A 64 -13.75 19.25 -2.49
CA LYS A 64 -14.23 20.19 -3.51
C LYS A 64 -13.77 19.77 -4.92
N GLN A 65 -12.54 19.31 -5.06
CA GLN A 65 -12.02 18.81 -6.35
C GLN A 65 -12.70 17.51 -6.77
N LEU A 66 -12.85 16.54 -5.86
CA LEU A 66 -13.54 15.28 -6.15
C LEU A 66 -15.03 15.46 -6.49
N LYS A 67 -15.67 16.48 -5.95
CA LYS A 67 -17.07 16.85 -6.23
C LYS A 67 -17.22 17.77 -7.44
N SER A 68 -16.13 18.16 -8.11
CA SER A 68 -16.24 19.01 -9.29
C SER A 68 -16.99 18.26 -10.40
N PRO A 69 -17.86 18.91 -11.18
CA PRO A 69 -18.63 18.24 -12.23
C PRO A 69 -17.75 17.47 -13.23
N GLU A 70 -16.56 18.00 -13.50
CA GLU A 70 -15.57 17.36 -14.37
C GLU A 70 -15.14 16.02 -13.77
N LEU A 71 -14.68 16.00 -12.51
CA LEU A 71 -14.16 14.77 -11.91
C LEU A 71 -15.27 13.77 -11.56
N SER A 72 -16.41 14.24 -11.06
CA SER A 72 -17.56 13.37 -10.80
C SER A 72 -18.09 12.71 -12.08
N GLY A 73 -18.10 13.46 -13.20
CA GLY A 73 -18.48 12.93 -14.51
C GLY A 73 -17.53 11.83 -14.99
N HIS A 74 -16.22 12.04 -14.85
CA HIS A 74 -15.22 11.01 -15.18
C HIS A 74 -15.37 9.77 -14.31
N ILE A 75 -15.59 9.92 -13.00
CA ILE A 75 -15.80 8.79 -12.08
C ILE A 75 -17.03 7.98 -12.52
N HIS A 76 -18.13 8.64 -12.85
CA HIS A 76 -19.33 7.96 -13.35
C HIS A 76 -19.05 7.18 -14.64
N ILE A 77 -18.30 7.77 -15.58
CA ILE A 77 -17.88 7.08 -16.82
C ILE A 77 -17.00 5.87 -16.50
N MET A 78 -16.05 6.01 -15.57
CA MET A 78 -15.15 4.92 -15.16
C MET A 78 -15.88 3.76 -14.48
N SER A 79 -16.92 4.06 -13.69
CA SER A 79 -17.75 3.03 -13.05
C SER A 79 -18.57 2.24 -14.09
N GLY A 80 -18.83 2.79 -15.27
CA GLY A 80 -19.51 2.08 -16.36
C GLY A 80 -20.92 1.64 -15.97
N SER A 81 -21.21 0.35 -16.06
CA SER A 81 -22.48 -0.23 -15.56
C SER A 81 -22.49 -0.45 -14.04
N GLU A 82 -21.31 -0.45 -13.41
CA GLU A 82 -21.21 -0.52 -11.96
C GLU A 82 -21.53 0.86 -11.38
N THR A 83 -22.13 0.89 -10.19
CA THR A 83 -22.40 2.15 -9.47
C THR A 83 -21.25 2.55 -8.55
N GLN A 84 -20.29 1.64 -8.33
CA GLN A 84 -19.20 1.82 -7.38
C GLN A 84 -17.85 1.34 -7.95
N LEU A 85 -16.78 2.04 -7.57
CA LEU A 85 -15.40 1.62 -7.77
C LEU A 85 -14.95 0.79 -6.56
N GLN A 86 -14.45 -0.42 -6.82
CA GLN A 86 -13.76 -1.20 -5.78
C GLN A 86 -12.50 -0.46 -5.36
N MET A 87 -12.35 -0.12 -4.07
CA MET A 87 -11.10 0.47 -3.59
C MET A 87 -10.19 -0.60 -3.02
N VAL A 88 -8.91 -0.54 -3.40
CA VAL A 88 -7.86 -1.44 -2.94
C VAL A 88 -6.67 -0.60 -2.49
N ILE A 89 -6.24 -0.78 -1.26
CA ILE A 89 -5.09 -0.08 -0.68
C ILE A 89 -3.92 -1.04 -0.59
N TYR A 90 -2.82 -0.72 -1.29
CA TYR A 90 -1.56 -1.43 -1.12
C TYR A 90 -0.52 -0.52 -0.49
N GLY A 91 0.25 -1.07 0.44
CA GLY A 91 1.42 -0.34 0.94
C GLY A 91 1.03 0.82 1.86
N ILE A 92 0.10 0.63 2.80
CA ILE A 92 -0.31 1.67 3.75
C ILE A 92 0.75 1.91 4.85
N GLY A 93 1.49 0.87 5.21
CA GLY A 93 2.41 0.79 6.33
C GLY A 93 1.70 0.65 7.68
N SER A 94 2.48 0.41 8.72
CA SER A 94 1.99 0.36 10.10
C SER A 94 1.32 1.67 10.53
N ILE A 95 0.02 1.59 10.81
CA ILE A 95 -0.84 2.65 11.35
C ILE A 95 -0.68 2.80 12.86
N GLU A 96 -0.16 1.79 13.56
CA GLU A 96 0.10 1.90 15.00
C GLU A 96 1.35 2.74 15.28
N SER A 97 2.43 2.48 14.54
CA SER A 97 3.74 3.10 14.79
C SER A 97 3.92 4.48 14.15
N ARG A 98 3.18 4.80 13.08
CA ARG A 98 3.44 6.00 12.27
C ARG A 98 2.19 6.83 12.01
N GLU A 99 2.34 8.14 12.09
CA GLU A 99 1.23 9.08 11.86
C GLU A 99 0.82 9.18 10.39
N LYS A 100 1.78 9.18 9.46
CA LYS A 100 1.48 9.28 8.02
C LYS A 100 0.56 8.16 7.51
N PRO A 101 0.82 6.87 7.77
CA PRO A 101 -0.12 5.78 7.48
C PRO A 101 -1.51 5.98 8.09
N ARG A 102 -1.61 6.49 9.33
CA ARG A 102 -2.92 6.79 9.95
C ARG A 102 -3.69 7.86 9.20
N PHE A 103 -3.04 8.94 8.78
CA PHE A 103 -3.69 9.98 7.99
C PHE A 103 -4.11 9.48 6.61
N GLN A 104 -3.26 8.69 5.95
CA GLN A 104 -3.57 8.09 4.66
C GLN A 104 -4.77 7.14 4.75
N MET A 105 -4.80 6.30 5.80
CA MET A 105 -5.94 5.42 6.07
C MET A 105 -7.21 6.22 6.42
N SER A 106 -7.06 7.31 7.18
CA SER A 106 -8.17 8.20 7.54
C SER A 106 -8.79 8.86 6.30
N ILE A 107 -7.98 9.29 5.31
CA ILE A 107 -8.50 9.83 4.05
C ILE A 107 -9.34 8.78 3.33
N ALA A 108 -8.87 7.53 3.21
CA ALA A 108 -9.62 6.46 2.53
C ALA A 108 -10.96 6.16 3.22
N ILE A 109 -10.97 6.10 4.56
CA ILE A 109 -12.20 5.87 5.33
C ILE A 109 -13.17 7.05 5.17
N LEU A 110 -12.68 8.29 5.22
CA LEU A 110 -13.53 9.47 5.05
C LEU A 110 -14.06 9.57 3.62
N MET A 111 -13.27 9.20 2.60
CA MET A 111 -13.75 9.09 1.22
C MET A 111 -14.90 8.10 1.09
N LYS A 112 -14.77 6.91 1.70
CA LYS A 112 -15.86 5.93 1.73
C LYS A 112 -17.14 6.46 2.38
N ARG A 113 -17.02 7.33 3.40
CA ARG A 113 -18.18 7.95 4.05
C ARG A 113 -18.80 9.08 3.23
N GLU A 114 -17.99 9.77 2.44
CA GLU A 114 -18.42 10.96 1.70
C GLU A 114 -18.96 10.63 0.30
N PHE A 115 -18.52 9.52 -0.29
CA PHE A 115 -18.78 9.20 -1.70
C PHE A 115 -19.41 7.83 -1.89
N ASP A 116 -20.65 7.81 -2.37
CA ASP A 116 -21.38 6.57 -2.66
C ASP A 116 -20.74 5.73 -3.77
N TRP A 117 -19.93 6.35 -4.63
CA TRP A 117 -19.18 5.65 -5.67
C TRP A 117 -17.96 4.90 -5.13
N VAL A 118 -17.51 5.17 -3.90
CA VAL A 118 -16.48 4.35 -3.26
C VAL A 118 -17.14 3.07 -2.76
N GLY A 119 -16.65 1.92 -3.22
CA GLY A 119 -17.21 0.62 -2.87
C GLY A 119 -17.37 0.41 -1.36
N ASN A 120 -18.44 -0.27 -0.97
CA ASN A 120 -18.79 -0.54 0.42
C ASN A 120 -17.70 -1.30 1.20
N ASN A 121 -16.79 -1.99 0.50
CA ASN A 121 -15.68 -2.72 1.10
C ASN A 121 -14.35 -2.23 0.53
N ILE A 122 -13.58 -1.49 1.33
CA ILE A 122 -12.18 -1.15 0.99
C ILE A 122 -11.32 -2.35 1.35
N GLU A 123 -10.55 -2.87 0.41
CA GLU A 123 -9.59 -3.93 0.67
C GLU A 123 -8.21 -3.34 0.96
N VAL A 124 -7.49 -3.87 1.94
CA VAL A 124 -6.19 -3.34 2.38
C VAL A 124 -5.17 -4.46 2.48
N PHE A 125 -4.01 -4.27 1.89
CA PHE A 125 -2.85 -5.13 2.06
C PHE A 125 -1.59 -4.31 2.31
N ASP A 126 -0.87 -4.66 3.38
CA ASP A 126 0.51 -4.25 3.58
C ASP A 126 1.22 -5.30 4.45
N PRO A 127 2.45 -5.72 4.10
CA PRO A 127 3.20 -6.71 4.87
C PRO A 127 3.57 -6.24 6.29
N LEU A 128 3.47 -4.94 6.58
CA LEU A 128 3.76 -4.30 7.87
C LEU A 128 2.49 -4.09 8.73
N LEU A 129 1.40 -4.81 8.45
CA LEU A 129 0.21 -4.81 9.32
C LEU A 129 0.29 -5.94 10.34
N SER A 130 0.12 -5.59 11.61
CA SER A 130 -0.06 -6.55 12.72
C SER A 130 -1.45 -7.14 12.78
N GLY A 131 -1.61 -8.20 13.57
CA GLY A 131 -2.93 -8.71 13.92
C GLY A 131 -3.80 -7.62 14.55
N THR A 132 -3.23 -6.80 15.44
CA THR A 132 -3.94 -5.68 16.09
C THR A 132 -4.35 -4.59 15.09
N GLU A 133 -3.45 -4.16 14.23
CA GLU A 133 -3.79 -3.19 13.17
C GLU A 133 -4.85 -3.74 12.22
N SER A 134 -4.73 -5.02 11.86
CA SER A 134 -5.68 -5.68 10.97
C SER A 134 -7.09 -5.72 11.56
N ARG A 135 -7.21 -5.97 12.88
CA ARG A 135 -8.51 -5.91 13.58
C ARG A 135 -9.07 -4.50 13.62
N VAL A 136 -8.26 -3.48 13.86
CA VAL A 136 -8.74 -2.09 13.84
C VAL A 136 -9.20 -1.69 12.43
N ILE A 137 -8.45 -2.05 11.38
CA ILE A 137 -8.84 -1.81 9.99
C ILE A 137 -10.17 -2.52 9.67
N THR A 138 -10.34 -3.75 10.14
CA THR A 138 -11.59 -4.50 9.99
C THR A 138 -12.76 -3.85 10.73
N PHE A 139 -12.52 -3.39 11.96
CA PHE A 139 -13.50 -2.65 12.76
C PHE A 139 -13.94 -1.33 12.08
N LEU A 140 -13.05 -0.69 11.32
CA LEU A 140 -13.36 0.51 10.54
C LEU A 140 -14.12 0.21 9.23
N GLY A 141 -14.51 -1.05 9.01
CA GLY A 141 -15.33 -1.48 7.87
C GLY A 141 -14.54 -1.73 6.60
N CYS A 142 -13.26 -2.07 6.71
CA CYS A 142 -12.41 -2.48 5.59
C CYS A 142 -12.13 -3.99 5.68
N THR A 143 -11.66 -4.60 4.59
CA THR A 143 -11.20 -5.99 4.57
C THR A 143 -9.68 -6.01 4.49
N VAL A 144 -9.03 -6.73 5.40
CA VAL A 144 -7.58 -6.96 5.32
C VAL A 144 -7.32 -8.21 4.50
N LEU A 145 -6.53 -8.07 3.45
CA LEU A 145 -6.13 -9.18 2.60
C LEU A 145 -4.99 -9.93 3.28
N SER A 146 -5.08 -11.25 3.33
CA SER A 146 -4.05 -12.13 3.90
C SER A 146 -3.02 -12.61 2.88
N VAL A 147 -3.30 -12.42 1.59
CA VAL A 147 -2.46 -12.90 0.48
C VAL A 147 -1.76 -11.72 -0.16
N ASN A 148 -0.43 -11.83 -0.31
CA ASN A 148 0.34 -10.93 -1.15
C ASN A 148 0.07 -11.25 -2.61
N GLU A 149 -0.64 -10.36 -3.30
CA GLU A 149 -0.94 -10.51 -4.72
C GLU A 149 0.20 -10.02 -5.62
N GLU A 150 1.27 -9.47 -5.05
CA GLU A 150 2.44 -8.98 -5.78
C GLU A 150 2.11 -7.95 -6.88
N ALA A 151 1.06 -7.15 -6.66
CA ALA A 151 0.50 -6.23 -7.65
C ALA A 151 0.04 -6.92 -8.96
N ARG A 152 -0.30 -8.20 -8.91
CA ARG A 152 -0.82 -9.02 -10.03
C ARG A 152 -2.32 -9.27 -9.94
N ARG A 153 -3.05 -8.43 -9.18
CA ARG A 153 -4.49 -8.56 -9.02
C ARG A 153 -5.19 -8.48 -10.38
N GLU A 154 -6.01 -9.47 -10.67
CA GLU A 154 -6.95 -9.41 -11.79
C GLU A 154 -8.09 -8.44 -11.47
N VAL A 155 -8.36 -7.51 -12.38
CA VAL A 155 -9.36 -6.45 -12.20
C VAL A 155 -10.61 -6.78 -12.99
N LEU A 156 -11.58 -7.42 -12.32
CA LEU A 156 -12.85 -7.85 -12.93
C LEU A 156 -13.94 -6.76 -12.90
N LYS A 157 -13.75 -5.72 -12.10
CA LYS A 157 -14.66 -4.58 -11.93
C LYS A 157 -13.86 -3.27 -11.86
N PRO A 158 -14.45 -2.11 -12.18
CA PRO A 158 -13.79 -0.82 -12.01
C PRO A 158 -13.16 -0.70 -10.61
N THR A 159 -11.84 -0.51 -10.56
CA THR A 159 -11.06 -0.60 -9.33
C THR A 159 -10.16 0.61 -9.18
N LEU A 160 -10.25 1.28 -8.03
CA LEU A 160 -9.38 2.34 -7.59
C LEU A 160 -8.28 1.77 -6.70
N PHE A 161 -7.06 1.71 -7.23
CA PHE A 161 -5.88 1.39 -6.44
C PHE A 161 -5.35 2.64 -5.74
N PHE A 162 -5.35 2.62 -4.41
CA PHE A 162 -4.74 3.66 -3.58
C PHE A 162 -3.41 3.14 -3.01
N MET A 163 -2.30 3.71 -3.48
CA MET A 163 -0.95 3.27 -3.12
C MET A 163 -0.16 4.41 -2.46
N PRO A 164 -0.37 4.66 -1.17
CA PRO A 164 0.12 5.87 -0.51
C PRO A 164 1.63 5.88 -0.16
N ILE A 165 2.41 4.87 -0.56
CA ILE A 165 3.88 4.83 -0.42
C ILE A 165 4.56 4.82 -1.79
N VAL A 166 5.33 5.88 -2.06
CA VAL A 166 6.47 5.89 -2.98
C VAL A 166 7.74 5.97 -2.12
N ARG A 167 8.26 4.83 -1.68
CA ARG A 167 9.72 4.69 -1.59
C ARG A 167 10.10 3.97 -2.87
N PRO A 168 11.04 4.49 -3.69
CA PRO A 168 11.54 3.71 -4.80
C PRO A 168 12.14 2.42 -4.23
N ILE A 169 11.54 1.28 -4.54
CA ILE A 169 12.15 -0.03 -4.29
C ILE A 169 13.36 -0.25 -5.23
N CYS A 170 13.60 0.68 -6.16
CA CYS A 170 14.73 0.66 -7.07
C CYS A 170 15.44 2.02 -7.12
N THR A 171 16.29 2.33 -6.14
CA THR A 171 17.52 3.09 -6.44
C THR A 171 18.69 2.19 -6.13
N THR A 172 18.87 1.17 -6.98
CA THR A 172 20.22 0.67 -7.23
C THR A 172 20.86 1.72 -8.14
N THR A 173 21.75 2.53 -7.57
CA THR A 173 22.77 3.24 -8.34
C THR A 173 23.48 2.19 -9.20
N TYR A 174 23.31 2.29 -10.52
CA TYR A 174 24.22 1.69 -11.49
C TYR A 174 25.53 2.47 -11.49
#